data_AF-A0A3S0EQV1-F1
#
_entry.id   AF-A0A3S0EQV1-F1
#
_cell.length_a   1.000
_cell.length_b   1.000
_cell.length_c   1.000
_cell.angle_alpha   90.00
_cell.angle_beta   90.00
_cell.angle_gamma   90.00
#
_symmetry.space_group_name_H-M   'P 1'
#
loop_
_entity.id
_entity.type
_entity.pdbx_description
1 polymer ?
#
loop_
_entity_poly.entity_id
_entity_poly.type
_entity_poly.pdbx_seq_one_letter_code
_entity_poly.pdbx_strand_id
1 'polypeptide(L)' 'MARVISLINLKGGVAKTTTTVALAESLASQFEKRVLVIDLDPQTNATTMLIGEKRWEELNEKGARGMPRRGSLVRL' A
#
# COMPACT_ATOMS: atom_id res chain seq x y z
N MET A 1 -4.69 13.20 16.23
CA MET A 1 -5.58 12.07 15.93
C MET A 1 -5.42 11.70 14.46
N ALA A 2 -5.31 10.42 14.09
CA ALA A 2 -5.23 9.99 12.70
C ALA A 2 -6.65 9.87 12.11
N ARG A 3 -6.83 10.26 10.84
CA ARG A 3 -8.08 9.97 10.10
C ARG A 3 -7.90 8.67 9.33
N VAL A 4 -8.89 7.78 9.43
CA VAL A 4 -8.91 6.51 8.70
C VAL A 4 -9.87 6.65 7.52
N ILE A 5 -9.35 6.42 6.32
CA ILE A 5 -10.11 6.50 5.07
C ILE A 5 -10.01 5.13 4.40
N SER A 6 -11.15 4.55 4.01
CA SER A 6 -11.20 3.27 3.32
C SER A 6 -11.87 3.43 1.95
N LEU A 7 -11.21 2.99 0.90
CA LEU A 7 -11.70 3.04 -0.47
C LEU A 7 -12.21 1.65 -0.87
N ILE A 8 -13.52 1.44 -0.69
CA ILE A 8 -14.17 0.14 -0.90
C ILE A 8 -15.17 0.22 -2.04
N ASN A 9 -15.13 -0.78 -2.92
CA ASN A 9 -16.10 -1.01 -3.98
C ASN A 9 -16.04 -2.49 -4.37
N LEU A 10 -17.20 -3.14 -4.45
CA LEU A 10 -17.33 -4.57 -4.75
C LEU A 10 -17.06 -4.92 -6.23
N LYS A 11 -17.00 -3.91 -7.12
CA LYS A 11 -16.65 -4.10 -8.52
C LYS A 11 -15.14 -4.02 -8.75
N GLY A 12 -14.59 -4.97 -9.50
CA GLY A 12 -13.21 -4.93 -9.99
C GLY A 12 -12.99 -3.85 -11.05
N GLY A 13 -11.76 -3.37 -11.21
CA GLY A 13 -11.43 -2.44 -12.31
C GLY A 13 -11.97 -1.01 -12.19
N VAL A 14 -12.43 -0.59 -11.00
CA VAL A 14 -12.98 0.75 -10.73
C VAL A 14 -11.96 1.72 -10.10
N ALA A 15 -10.67 1.51 -10.36
CA ALA A 15 -9.57 2.36 -9.93
C ALA A 15 -9.34 2.54 -8.40
N LYS A 16 -9.94 1.73 -7.52
CA LYS A 16 -9.75 1.82 -6.05
C LYS A 16 -8.28 1.93 -5.63
N THR A 17 -7.44 1.02 -6.11
CA THR A 17 -6.02 0.96 -5.77
C THR A 17 -5.28 2.19 -6.29
N THR A 18 -5.51 2.55 -7.55
CA THR A 18 -4.92 3.74 -8.18
C THR A 18 -5.29 5.01 -7.42
N THR A 19 -6.57 5.19 -7.07
CA THR A 19 -7.03 6.33 -6.27
C THR A 19 -6.45 6.31 -4.86
N THR A 20 -6.29 5.14 -4.24
CA THR A 20 -5.66 5.01 -2.92
C THR A 20 -4.22 5.49 -2.92
N VAL A 21 -3.42 5.01 -3.89
CA VAL A 21 -2.00 5.38 -4.03
C VAL A 21 -1.86 6.86 -4.35
N ALA A 22 -2.60 7.38 -5.33
CA ALA A 22 -2.55 8.79 -5.71
C ALA A 22 -2.95 9.71 -4.55
N LEU A 23 -4.01 9.37 -3.81
CA LEU A 23 -4.41 10.13 -2.62
C LEU A 23 -3.32 10.13 -1.55
N ALA A 24 -2.71 8.97 -1.28
CA ALA A 24 -1.67 8.84 -0.29
C ALA A 24 -0.42 9.66 -0.66
N GLU A 25 0.03 9.57 -1.92
CA GLU A 25 1.15 10.35 -2.44
C GLU A 25 0.87 11.85 -2.42
N SER A 26 -0.31 12.31 -2.84
CA SER A 26 -0.68 13.72 -2.77
C SER A 26 -0.69 14.22 -1.32
N LEU A 27 -1.30 13.47 -0.40
CA LEU A 27 -1.32 13.83 1.02
C LEU A 27 0.08 13.93 1.63
N ALA A 28 0.99 13.02 1.26
CA ALA A 28 2.37 13.03 1.75
C ALA A 28 3.20 14.14 1.11
N SER A 29 3.22 14.21 -0.23
CA SER A 29 4.13 15.08 -0.99
C SER A 29 3.67 16.54 -1.10
N GLN A 30 2.36 16.80 -1.19
CA GLN A 30 1.83 18.14 -1.41
C GLN A 30 1.29 18.79 -0.13
N PHE A 31 0.84 17.98 0.84
CA PHE A 31 0.20 18.45 2.07
C PHE A 31 0.98 18.09 3.35
N GLU A 32 2.18 17.51 3.20
CA GLU A 32 3.12 17.16 4.27
C GLU A 32 2.46 16.33 5.39
N LYS A 33 1.55 15.42 5.01
CA LYS A 33 0.90 14.51 5.97
C LYS A 33 1.70 13.23 6.07
N ARG A 34 1.81 12.72 7.30
CA ARG A 34 2.27 11.34 7.53
C ARG A 34 1.15 10.39 7.14
N VAL A 35 1.39 9.54 6.14
CA VAL A 35 0.38 8.62 5.62
C VAL A 35 0.82 7.17 5.84
N LEU A 36 -0.11 6.33 6.25
CA LEU A 36 0.08 4.89 6.33
C LEU A 36 -0.90 4.23 5.36
N VAL A 37 -0.37 3.55 4.35
CA VAL A 37 -1.16 2.73 3.43
C VAL A 37 -1.18 1.31 3.96
N ILE A 38 -2.39 0.75 4.09
CA ILE A 38 -2.64 -0.63 4.45
C ILE A 38 -3.26 -1.33 3.24
N ASP A 39 -2.49 -2.20 2.59
CA ASP A 39 -2.96 -2.98 1.46
C ASP A 39 -3.62 -4.28 1.94
N LEU A 40 -4.93 -4.38 1.78
CA LEU A 40 -5.74 -5.55 2.16
C LEU A 40 -6.18 -6.36 0.94
N ASP A 41 -5.71 -6.01 -0.27
CA ASP A 41 -6.02 -6.77 -1.49
C ASP A 41 -5.01 -7.92 -1.64
N PRO A 42 -5.45 -9.19 -1.76
CA PRO A 42 -4.55 -10.33 -2.00
C PRO A 42 -3.67 -10.19 -3.26
N GLN A 43 -4.06 -9.34 -4.22
CA GLN A 43 -3.27 -9.07 -5.42
C GLN A 43 -2.09 -8.11 -5.15
N THR A 44 -2.06 -7.45 -3.99
CA THR A 44 -0.94 -6.60 -3.52
C THR A 44 -0.58 -5.42 -4.44
N ASN A 45 -1.51 -4.98 -5.29
CA ASN A 45 -1.28 -3.93 -6.28
C ASN A 45 -0.86 -2.58 -5.66
N ALA A 46 -1.41 -2.21 -4.50
CA ALA A 46 -1.03 -0.93 -3.87
C ALA A 46 0.40 -1.01 -3.33
N THR A 47 0.75 -2.17 -2.77
CA THR A 47 2.09 -2.44 -2.26
C THR A 47 3.14 -2.31 -3.36
N THR A 48 2.96 -3.03 -4.48
CA THR A 48 3.92 -3.04 -5.58
C THR A 48 4.07 -1.66 -6.24
N MET A 49 2.97 -0.90 -6.38
CA MET A 49 3.03 0.48 -6.86
C MET A 49 3.87 1.40 -5.95
N LEU A 50 3.79 1.21 -4.64
CA LEU A 50 4.43 2.12 -3.67
C LEU A 50 5.90 1.79 -3.38
N ILE A 51 6.28 0.51 -3.35
CA ILE A 51 7.66 0.10 -2.98
C ILE A 51 8.45 -0.47 -4.15
N GLY A 52 7.80 -0.72 -5.30
CA GLY A 52 8.38 -1.36 -6.46
C GLY A 52 8.40 -2.89 -6.36
N GLU A 53 8.33 -3.56 -7.53
CA GLU A 53 8.29 -5.02 -7.65
C GLU A 53 9.50 -5.70 -7.01
N LYS A 54 10.72 -5.21 -7.32
CA LYS A 54 11.96 -5.77 -6.76
C LYS A 54 11.94 -5.81 -5.23
N ARG A 55 11.50 -4.72 -4.59
CA ARG A 55 11.45 -4.64 -3.13
C ARG A 55 10.38 -5.56 -2.56
N TRP A 56 9.25 -5.69 -3.24
CA TRP A 56 8.19 -6.61 -2.87
C TRP A 56 8.67 -8.07 -2.95
N GLU A 57 9.39 -8.45 -4.01
CA GLU A 57 9.99 -9.78 -4.17
C GLU A 57 10.98 -10.10 -3.04
N GLU A 58 11.92 -9.20 -2.75
CA GLU A 58 12.89 -9.35 -1.66
C GLU A 58 12.22 -9.62 -0.30
N LEU A 59 11.12 -8.92 -0.01
CA LEU A 59 10.37 -9.06 1.24
C LEU A 59 9.59 -10.38 1.28
N ASN A 60 9.02 -10.80 0.15
CA ASN A 60 8.31 -12.07 0.04
C ASN A 60 9.23 -13.27 0.20
N GLU A 61 10.41 -13.25 -0.42
CA GLU A 61 11.41 -14.31 -0.23
C GLU A 61 11.87 -14.40 1.23
N LYS A 62 12.15 -13.25 1.88
CA LYS A 62 12.51 -13.23 3.30
C LYS A 62 11.39 -13.85 4.14
N GLY A 63 10.15 -13.50 3.84
CA GLY A 63 8.98 -14.08 4.47
C GLY A 63 8.84 -15.59 4.24
N ALA A 64 9.14 -16.08 3.04
CA ALA A 64 9.12 -17.52 2.73
C ALA A 64 10.22 -18.30 3.47
N ARG A 65 11.35 -17.64 3.80
CA ARG A 65 12.45 -18.19 4.61
C ARG A 65 12.17 -18.17 6.13
N GLY A 66 10.93 -17.94 6.56
CA GLY A 66 10.55 -17.91 7.97
C GLY A 66 10.99 -16.65 8.73
N MET A 67 11.54 -15.64 8.04
CA MET A 67 11.76 -14.34 8.65
C MET A 67 10.43 -13.59 8.81
N PRO A 68 10.26 -12.76 9.85
CA PRO A 68 9.01 -12.04 10.07
C PRO A 68 8.63 -11.21 8.84
N ARG A 69 7.46 -11.49 8.26
CA ARG A 69 6.82 -10.59 7.29
C ARG A 69 6.30 -9.39 8.07
N ARG A 70 7.00 -8.25 8.03
CA ARG A 70 6.29 -6.99 8.28
C ARG A 70 5.24 -6.91 7.18
N GLY A 71 3.95 -6.84 7.52
CA GLY A 71 2.88 -6.66 6.54
C GLY A 71 3.21 -5.51 5.59
N SER A 72 2.54 -5.45 4.44
CA SER A 72 2.71 -4.45 3.39
C SER A 72 2.21 -3.04 3.81
N LEU A 73 2.71 -2.59 4.95
CA LEU A 73 2.52 -1.27 5.51
C LEU A 73 3.55 -0.37 4.86
N VAL A 74 3.08 0.55 4.02
CA VAL A 74 3.93 1.58 3.43
C VAL A 74 3.68 2.88 4.17
N ARG A 75 4.77 3.47 4.65
CA ARG A 75 4.74 4.79 5.27
C ARG A 75 5.25 5.81 4.26
N LEU A 76 4.42 6.81 3.98
CA LEU A 76 4.76 7.99 3.20
C LEU A 76 4.86 9.20 4.14
#